data_AF-A0A1G1XN03-F1
#
_entry.id   AF-A0A1G1XN03-F1
#
_cell.length_a   1.000
_cell.length_b   1.000
_cell.length_c   1.000
_cell.angle_alpha   90.00
_cell.angle_beta   90.00
_cell.angle_gamma   90.00
#
_symmetry.space_group_name_H-M   'P 1'
#
loop_
_entity.id
_entity.type
_entity.pdbx_description
1 polymer ?
#
loop_
_entity_poly.entity_id
_entity_poly.type
_entity_poly.pdbx_seq_one_letter_code
_entity_poly.pdbx_strand_id
1 'polypeptide(L)'
;MWDILFIILKMLLAVLLGGIIGIERETIGKPAGSRTYALVALGSALFTIMSVQGFGNSAMIDPTRIAGQIVVGIGFIGAGMIIFHKQHIEGITTAAALWATAAVGMAVGIGWYLIATAATLLIFLLCFIVRKIEFSKNKKNTLWTLFDKK
;
A
#
# COMPACT_ATOMS: atom_id res chain seq x y z
N MET A 1 25.54 -2.30 -17.48
CA MET A 1 25.88 -2.60 -16.06
C MET A 1 25.26 -1.57 -15.13
N TRP A 2 25.47 -0.26 -15.37
CA TRP A 2 24.88 0.82 -14.57
C TRP A 2 23.35 0.81 -14.50
N ASP A 3 22.67 0.43 -15.60
CA ASP A 3 21.20 0.37 -15.64
C ASP A 3 20.62 -0.71 -14.73
N ILE A 4 21.30 -1.86 -14.62
CA ILE A 4 20.89 -2.97 -13.77
C ILE A 4 20.97 -2.55 -12.31
N LEU A 5 22.05 -1.87 -11.92
CA LEU A 5 22.20 -1.34 -10.56
C LEU A 5 21.08 -0.34 -10.24
N PHE A 6 20.74 0.54 -11.17
CA PHE A 6 19.64 1.50 -10.99
C PHE A 6 18.28 0.82 -10.84
N ILE A 7 18.01 -0.25 -11.61
CA ILE A 7 16.80 -1.07 -11.48
C ILE A 7 16.75 -1.75 -10.10
N ILE A 8 17.86 -2.30 -9.61
CA ILE A 8 17.95 -2.89 -8.27
C ILE A 8 17.65 -1.83 -7.20
N LEU A 9 18.22 -0.63 -7.32
CA LEU A 9 17.96 0.47 -6.38
C LEU A 9 16.49 0.92 -6.40
N LYS A 10 15.84 0.97 -7.58
CA LYS A 10 14.39 1.21 -7.68
C LYS A 10 13.60 0.16 -6.90
N MET A 11 13.92 -1.12 -7.08
CA MET A 11 13.24 -2.21 -6.37
C MET A 11 13.43 -2.12 -4.85
N LEU A 12 14.67 -1.84 -4.40
CA LEU A 12 14.96 -1.63 -2.98
C LEU A 12 14.20 -0.43 -2.41
N LEU A 13 14.13 0.68 -3.15
CA LEU A 13 13.36 1.85 -2.74
C LEU A 13 11.86 1.52 -2.63
N ALA A 14 11.31 0.78 -3.59
CA ALA A 14 9.91 0.35 -3.53
C ALA A 14 9.63 -0.52 -2.30
N VAL A 15 10.51 -1.47 -1.99
CA VAL A 15 10.44 -2.31 -0.78
C VAL A 15 10.47 -1.45 0.48
N LEU A 16 11.38 -0.48 0.56
CA LEU A 16 11.49 0.41 1.72
C LEU A 16 10.23 1.26 1.91
N LEU A 17 9.76 1.93 0.85
CA LEU A 17 8.57 2.78 0.91
C LEU A 17 7.30 1.97 1.24
N GLY A 18 7.10 0.82 0.60
CA GLY A 18 5.99 -0.08 0.92
C GLY A 18 6.09 -0.59 2.36
N GLY A 19 7.27 -1.01 2.79
CA GLY A 19 7.53 -1.44 4.16
C GLY A 19 7.16 -0.39 5.19
N ILE A 20 7.55 0.87 4.99
CA ILE A 20 7.21 2.01 5.87
C ILE A 20 5.70 2.13 6.08
N ILE A 21 4.90 1.99 5.02
CA ILE A 21 3.44 2.04 5.12
C ILE A 21 2.92 0.88 5.99
N GLY A 22 3.47 -0.32 5.83
CA GLY A 22 3.01 -1.51 6.53
C GLY A 22 3.56 -1.68 7.96
N ILE A 23 4.62 -0.96 8.37
CA ILE A 23 5.17 -1.04 9.75
C ILE A 23 4.10 -0.68 10.78
N GLU A 24 3.40 0.44 10.56
CA GLU A 24 2.35 0.86 11.48
C GLU A 24 1.27 -0.23 11.56
N ARG A 25 0.85 -0.78 10.41
CA ARG A 25 -0.19 -1.81 10.31
C ARG A 25 0.17 -3.08 11.08
N GLU A 26 1.42 -3.53 10.97
CA GLU A 26 1.91 -4.72 11.67
C GLU A 26 1.94 -4.51 13.19
N THR A 27 2.37 -3.34 13.65
CA THR A 27 2.45 -3.04 15.10
C THR A 27 1.10 -3.05 15.81
N ILE A 28 0.01 -2.82 15.07
CA ILE A 28 -1.37 -2.81 15.59
C ILE A 28 -2.14 -4.10 15.24
N GLY A 29 -1.45 -5.14 14.75
CA GLY A 29 -2.05 -6.44 14.46
C GLY A 29 -3.07 -6.44 13.32
N LYS A 30 -2.99 -5.50 12.37
CA LYS A 30 -3.82 -5.54 11.17
C LYS A 30 -3.40 -6.73 10.28
N PRO A 31 -4.33 -7.31 9.51
CA PRO A 31 -4.09 -8.57 8.80
C PRO A 31 -3.02 -8.52 7.72
N ALA A 32 -2.68 -7.33 7.18
CA ALA A 32 -1.53 -7.13 6.30
C ALA A 32 -0.49 -6.25 6.98
N GLY A 33 0.72 -6.79 7.16
CA GLY A 33 1.85 -6.12 7.81
C GLY A 33 2.92 -5.62 6.82
N SER A 34 4.08 -5.21 7.32
CA SER A 34 5.17 -4.60 6.53
C SER A 34 5.58 -5.45 5.31
N ARG A 35 5.68 -6.77 5.49
CA ARG A 35 6.03 -7.73 4.43
C ARG A 35 5.05 -7.72 3.26
N THR A 36 3.74 -7.66 3.54
CA THR A 36 2.71 -7.64 2.50
C THR A 36 2.80 -6.36 1.67
N TYR A 37 2.94 -5.21 2.34
CA TYR A 37 3.04 -3.92 1.67
C TYR A 37 4.32 -3.79 0.84
N ALA A 38 5.46 -4.28 1.38
CA ALA A 38 6.72 -4.32 0.65
C ALA A 38 6.64 -5.19 -0.62
N LEU A 39 6.02 -6.38 -0.55
CA LEU A 39 5.83 -7.25 -1.71
C LEU A 39 4.92 -6.64 -2.76
N VAL A 40 3.84 -5.97 -2.35
CA VAL A 40 2.93 -5.26 -3.27
C VAL A 40 3.65 -4.12 -3.98
N ALA A 41 4.42 -3.30 -3.25
CA ALA A 41 5.20 -2.21 -3.84
C ALA A 41 6.29 -2.75 -4.79
N LEU A 42 7.02 -3.79 -4.38
CA LEU A 42 8.06 -4.44 -5.20
C LEU A 42 7.49 -5.02 -6.49
N GLY A 43 6.43 -5.83 -6.40
CA GLY A 43 5.80 -6.46 -7.56
C GLY A 43 5.27 -5.41 -8.54
N SER A 44 4.61 -4.37 -8.02
CA SER A 44 4.14 -3.25 -8.85
C SER A 44 5.29 -2.52 -9.54
N ALA A 45 6.37 -2.21 -8.80
CA ALA A 45 7.55 -1.57 -9.38
C ALA A 45 8.19 -2.44 -10.48
N LEU A 46 8.33 -3.74 -10.24
CA LEU A 46 8.92 -4.68 -11.19
C LEU A 46 8.09 -4.77 -12.47
N PHE A 47 6.77 -4.96 -12.37
CA PHE A 47 5.89 -4.99 -13.54
C PHE A 47 5.92 -3.67 -14.32
N THR A 48 5.97 -2.53 -13.63
CA THR A 48 6.09 -1.24 -14.28
C THR A 48 7.44 -1.05 -14.98
N ILE A 49 8.55 -1.48 -14.37
CA ILE A 49 9.88 -1.46 -15.00
C ILE A 49 9.88 -2.34 -16.25
N MET A 50 9.36 -3.57 -16.16
CA MET A 50 9.21 -4.46 -17.32
C MET A 50 8.36 -3.81 -18.42
N SER A 51 7.27 -3.14 -18.05
CA SER A 51 6.37 -2.47 -19.00
C SER A 51 7.02 -1.30 -19.72
N VAL A 52 7.82 -0.48 -19.02
CA VAL A 52 8.41 0.75 -19.58
C VAL A 52 9.72 0.45 -20.29
N GLN A 53 10.55 -0.45 -19.76
CA GLN A 53 11.92 -0.67 -20.24
C GLN A 53 12.12 -2.06 -20.87
N GLY A 54 11.33 -3.06 -20.46
CA GLY A 54 11.54 -4.46 -20.85
C GLY A 54 10.91 -4.87 -22.18
N PHE A 55 9.80 -4.26 -22.58
CA PHE A 55 9.06 -4.66 -23.80
C PHE A 55 9.36 -3.83 -25.06
N GLY A 56 10.29 -2.87 -24.99
CA GLY A 56 10.80 -2.10 -26.13
C GLY A 56 9.79 -1.11 -26.74
N ASN A 57 10.30 -0.10 -27.44
CA ASN A 57 9.55 0.95 -28.16
C ASN A 57 8.81 0.43 -29.41
N SER A 58 8.23 -0.76 -29.35
CA SER A 58 7.29 -1.21 -30.36
C SER A 58 6.05 -0.35 -30.22
N ALA A 59 5.74 0.48 -31.22
CA ALA A 59 4.56 1.36 -31.25
C ALA A 59 3.21 0.64 -31.03
N MET A 60 3.22 -0.69 -31.00
CA MET A 60 2.07 -1.56 -30.70
C MET A 60 1.89 -1.93 -29.21
N ILE A 61 2.87 -1.67 -28.33
CA ILE A 61 2.80 -2.03 -26.91
C ILE A 61 2.52 -0.76 -26.09
N ASP A 62 1.31 -0.66 -25.56
CA ASP A 62 0.89 0.41 -24.67
C ASP A 62 1.32 0.10 -23.22
N PRO A 63 2.29 0.84 -22.64
CA PRO A 63 2.76 0.61 -21.28
C PRO A 63 1.70 0.86 -20.21
N THR A 64 0.66 1.65 -20.53
CA THR A 64 -0.44 1.94 -19.60
C THR A 64 -1.31 0.70 -19.34
N ARG A 65 -1.30 -0.28 -20.25
CA ARG A 65 -2.07 -1.53 -20.11
C ARG A 65 -1.61 -2.33 -18.89
N ILE A 66 -0.31 -2.49 -18.67
CA ILE A 66 0.22 -3.20 -17.50
C ILE A 66 -0.15 -2.43 -16.22
N ALA A 67 -0.04 -1.09 -16.21
CA ALA A 67 -0.46 -0.28 -15.08
C ALA A 67 -1.94 -0.50 -14.73
N GLY A 68 -2.82 -0.53 -15.74
CA GLY A 68 -4.24 -0.86 -15.55
C GLY A 68 -4.45 -2.26 -14.95
N GLN A 69 -3.70 -3.27 -15.40
CA GLN A 69 -3.78 -4.63 -14.84
C GLN A 69 -3.29 -4.71 -13.38
N ILE A 70 -2.29 -3.92 -12.99
CA ILE A 70 -1.84 -3.82 -11.59
C ILE A 70 -2.97 -3.26 -10.73
N VAL A 71 -3.63 -2.17 -11.16
CA VAL A 71 -4.75 -1.54 -10.43
C VAL A 71 -5.89 -2.54 -10.21
N VAL A 72 -6.26 -3.30 -11.25
CA VAL A 72 -7.31 -4.33 -11.16
C VAL A 72 -6.88 -5.50 -10.28
N GLY A 73 -5.65 -6.00 -10.45
CA GLY A 73 -5.12 -7.14 -9.70
C GLY A 73 -5.06 -6.88 -8.19
N ILE A 74 -4.69 -5.67 -7.78
CA ILE A 74 -4.68 -5.30 -6.35
C ILE A 74 -6.10 -5.14 -5.80
N GLY A 75 -7.07 -4.77 -6.64
CA GLY A 75 -8.49 -4.81 -6.27
C GLY A 75 -8.94 -6.20 -5.79
N PHE A 76 -8.46 -7.27 -6.44
CA PHE A 76 -8.73 -8.65 -6.03
C PHE A 76 -8.07 -9.01 -4.68
N ILE A 77 -6.80 -8.66 -4.47
CA ILE A 77 -6.11 -8.88 -3.19
C ILE A 77 -6.80 -8.07 -2.07
N GLY A 78 -7.19 -6.83 -2.35
CA GLY A 78 -7.90 -5.95 -1.43
C GLY A 78 -9.24 -6.52 -1.01
N ALA A 79 -10.01 -7.11 -1.93
CA ALA A 79 -11.26 -7.79 -1.60
C ALA A 79 -11.05 -8.95 -0.61
N GLY A 80 -9.96 -9.71 -0.76
CA GLY A 80 -9.57 -10.78 0.17
C GLY A 80 -9.22 -10.30 1.58
N MET A 81 -8.95 -9.00 1.76
CA MET A 81 -8.67 -8.41 3.07
C MET A 81 -9.94 -7.93 3.80
N ILE A 82 -11.07 -7.81 3.10
CA ILE A 82 -12.32 -7.31 3.67
C ILE A 82 -13.09 -8.48 4.26
N ILE A 83 -13.32 -8.43 5.57
CA ILE A 83 -14.02 -9.49 6.31
C ILE A 83 -15.36 -8.96 6.80
N PHE A 84 -16.43 -9.71 6.52
CA PHE A 84 -17.78 -9.42 6.97
C PHE A 84 -18.14 -10.32 8.15
N HIS A 85 -18.42 -9.74 9.32
CA HIS A 85 -18.87 -10.48 10.49
C HIS A 85 -20.12 -9.86 11.09
N LYS A 86 -21.27 -10.50 10.89
CA LYS A 86 -22.60 -10.04 11.33
C LYS A 86 -22.88 -8.59 10.90
N GLN A 87 -22.67 -7.62 11.80
CA GLN A 87 -22.88 -6.19 11.57
C GLN A 87 -21.58 -5.36 11.53
N HIS A 88 -20.41 -6.01 11.57
CA HIS A 88 -19.10 -5.36 11.53
C HIS A 88 -18.39 -5.71 10.22
N ILE A 89 -17.85 -4.69 9.55
CA ILE A 89 -16.96 -4.84 8.40
C ILE A 89 -15.56 -4.43 8.84
N GLU A 90 -14.57 -5.27 8.58
CA GLU A 90 -13.17 -5.01 8.88
C GLU A 90 -12.32 -5.06 7.61
N GLY A 91 -11.12 -4.45 7.68
CA GLY A 91 -10.12 -4.57 6.61
C GLY A 91 -10.26 -3.58 5.45
N ILE A 92 -11.32 -2.77 5.37
CA ILE A 92 -11.51 -1.76 4.31
C ILE A 92 -10.30 -0.82 4.18
N THR A 93 -9.82 -0.28 5.30
CA THR A 93 -8.66 0.63 5.28
C THR A 93 -7.36 -0.10 4.89
N THR A 94 -7.22 -1.37 5.29
CA THR A 94 -6.07 -2.20 4.91
C THR A 94 -6.08 -2.48 3.41
N ALA A 95 -7.24 -2.81 2.84
CA ALA A 95 -7.41 -3.01 1.40
C ALA A 95 -7.09 -1.72 0.62
N ALA A 96 -7.62 -0.58 1.04
CA ALA A 96 -7.35 0.71 0.41
C ALA A 96 -5.87 1.12 0.50
N ALA A 97 -5.21 0.86 1.63
CA ALA A 97 -3.80 1.18 1.81
C ALA A 97 -2.89 0.26 0.96
N LEU A 98 -3.22 -1.02 0.79
CA LEU A 98 -2.52 -1.91 -0.17
C LEU A 98 -2.68 -1.41 -1.60
N TRP A 99 -3.88 -0.97 -1.99
CA TRP A 99 -4.14 -0.39 -3.30
C TRP A 99 -3.30 0.87 -3.55
N ALA A 100 -3.24 1.79 -2.58
CA ALA A 100 -2.39 2.97 -2.68
C ALA A 100 -0.89 2.63 -2.70
N THR A 101 -0.48 1.57 -2.00
CA THR A 101 0.92 1.10 -1.96
C THR A 101 1.38 0.53 -3.31
N ALA A 102 0.48 -0.11 -4.05
CA ALA A 102 0.76 -0.53 -5.42
C ALA A 102 1.07 0.68 -6.32
N ALA A 103 0.32 1.77 -6.18
CA ALA A 103 0.58 3.01 -6.91
C ALA A 103 1.95 3.62 -6.55
N VAL A 104 2.36 3.56 -5.28
CA VAL A 104 3.73 3.94 -4.85
C VAL A 104 4.78 3.09 -5.58
N GLY A 105 4.59 1.77 -5.63
CA GLY A 105 5.47 0.87 -6.37
C GLY A 105 5.57 1.22 -7.85
N MET A 106 4.44 1.46 -8.51
CA MET A 106 4.41 1.90 -9.92
C MET A 106 5.16 3.22 -10.12
N ALA A 107 4.96 4.21 -9.24
CA ALA A 107 5.66 5.49 -9.30
C ALA A 107 7.19 5.32 -9.19
N VAL A 108 7.66 4.46 -8.29
CA VAL A 108 9.10 4.11 -8.20
C VAL A 108 9.58 3.41 -9.47
N GLY A 109 8.79 2.49 -10.03
CA GLY A 109 9.11 1.77 -11.26
C GLY A 109 9.34 2.72 -12.45
N ILE A 110 8.45 3.70 -12.63
CA ILE A 110 8.57 4.76 -13.65
C ILE A 110 9.79 5.65 -13.36
N GLY A 111 10.10 5.91 -12.08
CA GLY A 111 11.21 6.76 -11.65
C GLY A 111 10.77 8.07 -10.98
N TRP A 112 9.49 8.20 -10.63
CA TRP A 112 8.92 9.36 -9.96
C TRP A 112 9.15 9.30 -8.45
N TYR A 113 10.40 9.36 -8.02
CA TYR A 113 10.79 9.13 -6.62
C TYR A 113 10.21 10.15 -5.64
N LEU A 114 10.15 11.42 -6.03
CA LEU A 114 9.60 12.48 -5.18
C LEU A 114 8.09 12.30 -4.97
N ILE A 115 7.37 11.90 -6.03
CA ILE A 115 5.93 11.60 -5.95
C ILE A 115 5.71 10.35 -5.10
N ALA A 116 6.50 9.30 -5.32
CA ALA A 116 6.42 8.07 -4.55
C ALA A 116 6.62 8.32 -3.05
N THR A 117 7.69 9.04 -2.69
CA THR A 117 7.99 9.37 -1.28
C THR A 117 6.92 10.26 -0.65
N ALA A 118 6.46 11.31 -1.34
CA ALA A 118 5.37 12.15 -0.86
C ALA A 118 4.07 11.35 -0.66
N ALA A 119 3.72 10.47 -1.60
CA ALA A 119 2.56 9.59 -1.47
C ALA A 119 2.71 8.62 -0.29
N THR A 120 3.87 8.01 -0.10
CA THR A 120 4.16 7.16 1.07
C THR A 120 3.92 7.91 2.38
N LEU A 121 4.42 9.14 2.50
CA LEU A 121 4.22 9.96 3.70
C LEU A 121 2.74 10.29 3.92
N LEU A 122 2.00 10.68 2.88
CA LEU A 122 0.57 10.97 2.98
C LEU A 122 -0.23 9.73 3.38
N ILE A 123 0.03 8.58 2.75
CA ILE A 123 -0.61 7.31 3.10
C ILE A 123 -0.31 6.97 4.56
N PHE A 124 0.95 7.02 4.98
CA PHE A 124 1.37 6.75 6.35
C PHE A 124 0.67 7.69 7.36
N LEU A 125 0.58 8.99 7.06
CA LEU A 125 -0.10 9.97 7.90
C LEU A 125 -1.60 9.71 8.00
N LEU A 126 -2.29 9.43 6.89
CA LEU A 126 -3.72 9.09 6.90
C LEU A 126 -3.97 7.85 7.75
N CYS A 127 -3.13 6.83 7.55
CA CYS A 127 -3.13 5.60 8.31
C CYS A 127 -2.96 5.86 9.83
N PHE A 128 -2.07 6.77 10.21
CA PHE A 128 -1.79 7.12 11.60
C PHE A 128 -2.84 8.04 12.25
N ILE A 129 -3.40 8.99 11.50
CA ILE A 129 -4.39 9.96 12.02
C ILE A 129 -5.70 9.26 12.37
N VAL A 130 -6.20 8.39 11.48
CA VAL A 130 -7.43 7.62 11.70
C VAL A 130 -7.31 6.80 12.99
N ARG A 131 -6.13 6.20 13.24
CA ARG A 131 -5.83 5.50 14.51
C ARG A 131 -6.02 6.40 15.74
N LYS A 132 -5.48 7.62 15.75
CA LYS A 132 -5.58 8.53 16.92
C LYS A 132 -7.05 8.83 17.25
N ILE A 133 -7.89 8.94 16.22
CA ILE A 133 -9.33 9.19 16.37
C ILE A 133 -10.05 7.94 16.89
N GLU A 134 -9.77 6.75 16.35
CA GLU A 134 -10.37 5.48 16.80
C GLU A 134 -10.01 5.16 18.25
N PHE A 135 -8.74 5.28 18.64
CA PHE A 135 -8.31 5.07 20.03
C PHE A 135 -8.97 6.07 21.00
N SER A 136 -9.14 7.33 20.58
CA SER A 136 -9.80 8.34 21.42
C SER A 136 -11.28 8.02 21.63
N LYS A 137 -11.99 7.55 20.59
CA LYS A 137 -13.39 7.12 20.70
C LYS A 137 -13.54 5.88 21.58
N ASN A 138 -12.68 4.88 21.41
CA ASN A 138 -12.76 3.64 22.19
C ASN A 138 -12.53 3.91 23.69
N LYS A 139 -11.52 4.72 24.04
CA LYS A 139 -11.26 5.11 25.43
C LYS A 139 -12.46 5.84 26.08
N LYS A 140 -13.14 6.72 25.33
CA LYS A 140 -14.34 7.40 25.83
C LYS A 140 -15.47 6.41 26.06
N ASN A 141 -15.77 5.52 25.11
CA ASN A 141 -16.84 4.52 25.27
C ASN A 141 -16.59 3.57 26.45
N THR A 142 -15.36 3.10 26.66
CA THR A 142 -15.02 2.25 27.83
C THR A 142 -15.16 3.00 29.15
N LEU A 143 -14.85 4.30 29.19
CA LEU A 143 -15.04 5.11 30.40
C LEU A 143 -16.52 5.29 30.70
N TRP A 144 -17.35 5.62 29.71
CA TRP A 144 -18.80 5.76 29.91
C TRP A 144 -19.45 4.47 30.42
N THR A 145 -19.10 3.30 29.89
CA THR A 145 -19.66 2.02 30.37
C THR A 145 -19.22 1.66 31.79
N LEU A 146 -18.09 2.17 32.27
CA LEU A 146 -17.65 2.02 33.67
C LEU A 146 -18.41 2.97 34.62
N PHE A 147 -18.83 4.15 34.13
CA PHE A 147 -19.65 5.09 34.91
C PHE A 147 -21.14 4.74 34.91
N ASP A 148 -21.65 4.09 33.85
CA ASP A 148 -23.06 3.67 33.71
C ASP A 148 -23.40 2.42 34.55
N LYS A 149 -22.39 1.78 35.18
CA LYS A 149 -22.54 0.61 36.07
C LYS A 149 -22.64 0.98 37.57
N LYS A 150 -22.77 2.26 37.92
CA LYS A 150 -23.02 2.74 39.28
C LYS A 150 -24.41 3.33 39.40
#